data_AF-Q2U4J8-F1
#
_entry.id   AF-Q2U4J8-F1
#
_cell.length_a   1.000
_cell.length_b   1.000
_cell.length_c   1.000
_cell.angle_alpha   90.00
_cell.angle_beta   90.00
_cell.angle_gamma   90.00
#
_symmetry.space_group_name_H-M   'P 1'
#
loop_
_entity.id
_entity.type
_entity.pdbx_description
1 polymer ?
#
loop_
_entity_poly.entity_id
_entity_poly.type
_entity_poly.pdbx_seq_one_letter_code
_entity_poly.pdbx_strand_id
1 'polypeptide(L)'
;MPRGPTKHQKRLSAPSHWLLDKMSGTYAPKASPGPHKLRDCLPLIVFIRNRLKYALNGREVKAIMMQRLIQVDGKVRTDPTFPAGFMDVIGIEKTGENFRLIYDTKGRFTVHRIQAEEAEYKLCKVKRVQLGKGGIPFLVTHDART
;
A
#
# COMPACT_ATOMS: atom_id res chain seq x y z
N MET A 1 21.85 -11.99 -18.44
CA MET A 1 21.00 -10.77 -18.42
C MET A 1 21.76 -9.62 -17.75
N PRO A 2 21.60 -8.37 -18.21
CA PRO A 2 22.22 -7.21 -17.56
C PRO A 2 21.74 -7.07 -16.11
N ARG A 3 22.66 -6.77 -15.19
CA ARG A 3 22.49 -6.83 -13.71
C ARG A 3 21.87 -5.56 -13.11
N GLY A 4 20.89 -4.95 -13.79
CA GLY A 4 20.21 -3.73 -13.32
C GLY A 4 18.98 -4.03 -12.43
N PRO A 5 18.36 -3.00 -11.84
CA PRO A 5 17.11 -3.14 -11.11
C PRO A 5 16.03 -3.74 -12.02
N THR A 6 15.44 -4.85 -11.59
CA THR A 6 14.36 -5.49 -12.35
C THR A 6 13.12 -4.59 -12.36
N LYS A 7 12.32 -4.62 -13.43
CA LYS A 7 11.06 -3.85 -13.52
C LYS A 7 9.80 -4.71 -13.42
N HIS A 8 9.95 -6.03 -13.58
CA HIS A 8 8.84 -6.97 -13.62
C HIS A 8 8.88 -7.92 -12.42
N GLN A 9 7.70 -8.35 -11.98
CA GLN A 9 7.55 -9.41 -10.98
C GLN A 9 6.68 -10.52 -11.56
N LYS A 10 7.20 -11.75 -11.55
CA LYS A 10 6.42 -12.93 -11.95
C LYS A 10 5.38 -13.20 -10.89
N ARG A 11 4.21 -13.67 -11.30
CA ARG A 11 3.09 -13.88 -10.37
C ARG A 11 3.38 -14.96 -9.33
N LEU A 12 4.06 -16.03 -9.72
CA LEU A 12 4.49 -17.09 -8.81
C LEU A 12 5.46 -16.59 -7.72
N SER A 13 6.20 -15.51 -7.99
CA SER A 13 7.11 -14.86 -7.04
C SER A 13 6.46 -13.69 -6.27
N ALA A 14 5.17 -13.45 -6.47
CA ALA A 14 4.46 -12.43 -5.71
C ALA A 14 4.32 -12.87 -4.24
N PRO A 15 4.28 -11.92 -3.28
CA PRO A 15 4.00 -12.25 -1.89
C PRO A 15 2.67 -13.02 -1.74
N SER A 16 2.69 -14.13 -1.01
CA SER A 16 1.55 -15.04 -0.87
C SER A 16 0.33 -14.37 -0.20
N HIS A 17 0.58 -13.39 0.67
CA HIS A 17 -0.48 -12.65 1.37
C HIS A 17 -1.29 -11.72 0.48
N TRP A 18 -0.87 -11.49 -0.78
CA TRP A 18 -1.68 -10.79 -1.78
C TRP A 18 -2.85 -11.63 -2.30
N LEU A 19 -2.84 -12.94 -2.08
CA LEU A 19 -3.89 -13.88 -2.51
C LEU A 19 -4.20 -13.76 -4.02
N LEU A 20 -3.16 -13.65 -4.84
CA LEU A 20 -3.29 -13.69 -6.29
C LEU A 20 -3.47 -15.14 -6.76
N ASP A 21 -4.39 -15.35 -7.71
CA ASP A 21 -4.53 -16.65 -8.37
C ASP A 21 -3.28 -16.98 -9.22
N LYS A 22 -3.11 -18.26 -9.57
CA LYS A 22 -1.95 -18.70 -10.36
C LYS A 22 -2.12 -18.51 -11.87
N MET A 23 -3.36 -18.42 -12.37
CA MET A 23 -3.68 -18.67 -13.80
C MET A 23 -4.09 -17.44 -14.60
N SER A 24 -4.53 -16.34 -13.97
CA SER A 24 -5.03 -15.13 -14.65
C SER A 24 -3.91 -14.22 -15.19
N GLY A 25 -2.77 -14.81 -15.56
CA GLY A 25 -1.64 -14.13 -16.21
C GLY A 25 -0.27 -14.39 -15.55
N THR A 26 0.78 -14.18 -16.36
CA THR A 26 2.18 -14.48 -15.99
C THR A 26 2.78 -13.51 -14.96
N TYR A 27 2.30 -12.27 -14.92
CA TYR A 27 2.86 -11.18 -14.12
C TYR A 27 1.95 -10.77 -12.97
N ALA A 28 2.57 -10.29 -11.90
CA ALA A 28 1.92 -9.60 -10.79
C ALA A 28 2.28 -8.10 -10.83
N PRO A 29 1.44 -7.23 -10.25
CA PRO A 29 1.81 -5.83 -10.05
C PRO A 29 3.06 -5.77 -9.18
N LYS A 30 4.15 -5.19 -9.73
CA LYS A 30 5.36 -4.94 -8.95
C LYS A 30 5.14 -3.63 -8.18
N ALA A 31 5.23 -3.68 -6.86
CA ALA A 31 5.06 -2.48 -6.04
C ALA A 31 6.18 -1.47 -6.35
N SER A 32 5.80 -0.18 -6.43
CA SER A 32 6.76 0.92 -6.56
C SER A 32 7.64 1.02 -5.32
N PRO A 33 8.87 1.55 -5.43
CA PRO A 33 9.64 1.97 -4.27
C PRO A 33 8.83 3.02 -3.48
N GLY A 34 8.69 2.83 -2.17
CA GLY A 34 7.89 3.72 -1.33
C GLY A 34 8.09 3.43 0.16
N PRO A 35 7.15 3.87 1.01
CA PRO A 35 7.26 3.79 2.47
C PRO A 35 7.48 2.36 3.00
N HIS A 36 6.79 1.39 2.41
CA HIS A 36 6.78 0.00 2.86
C HIS A 36 7.58 -0.91 1.92
N LYS A 37 8.16 -1.97 2.48
CA LYS A 37 8.96 -2.95 1.72
C LYS A 37 8.06 -3.76 0.77
N LEU A 38 8.61 -4.22 -0.36
CA LEU A 38 7.89 -5.05 -1.34
C LEU A 38 7.20 -6.27 -0.71
N ARG A 39 7.86 -6.93 0.26
CA ARG A 39 7.32 -8.11 0.94
C ARG A 39 6.28 -7.79 2.03
N ASP A 40 6.23 -6.54 2.48
CA ASP A 40 5.42 -6.09 3.63
C ASP A 40 4.41 -5.00 3.22
N CYS A 41 4.00 -5.00 1.95
CA CYS A 41 3.04 -4.04 1.42
C CYS A 41 1.89 -4.75 0.68
N LEU A 42 0.87 -3.99 0.33
CA LEU A 42 -0.25 -4.33 -0.52
C LEU A 42 -0.39 -3.20 -1.57
N PRO A 43 -0.08 -3.46 -2.85
CA PRO A 43 -0.25 -2.46 -3.90
C PRO A 43 -1.72 -2.02 -4.03
N LEU A 44 -1.97 -0.73 -4.28
CA LEU A 44 -3.34 -0.20 -4.41
C LEU A 44 -4.19 -0.93 -5.47
N ILE A 45 -3.57 -1.38 -6.56
CA ILE A 45 -4.24 -2.21 -7.57
C ILE A 45 -4.76 -3.54 -7.02
N VAL A 46 -4.04 -4.17 -6.09
CA VAL A 46 -4.51 -5.40 -5.44
C VAL A 46 -5.62 -5.07 -4.44
N PHE A 47 -5.49 -3.97 -3.71
CA PHE A 47 -6.52 -3.50 -2.77
C PHE A 47 -7.86 -3.22 -3.47
N ILE A 48 -7.88 -2.40 -4.53
CA ILE A 48 -9.10 -1.99 -5.22
C ILE A 48 -9.74 -3.15 -6.00
N ARG A 49 -8.93 -3.92 -6.75
CA ARG A 49 -9.42 -4.98 -7.63
C ARG A 49 -9.71 -6.28 -6.90
N ASN A 50 -8.77 -6.77 -6.08
CA ASN A 50 -8.86 -8.11 -5.50
C ASN A 50 -9.53 -8.12 -4.11
N ARG A 51 -9.37 -7.06 -3.30
CA ARG A 51 -9.98 -6.99 -1.96
C ARG A 51 -11.37 -6.37 -1.99
N LEU A 52 -11.50 -5.14 -2.49
CA LEU A 52 -12.77 -4.41 -2.52
C LEU A 52 -13.67 -4.78 -3.71
N LYS A 53 -13.07 -5.25 -4.82
CA LYS A 53 -13.77 -5.58 -6.09
C LYS A 53 -14.51 -4.39 -6.71
N TYR A 54 -14.02 -3.16 -6.50
CA TYR A 54 -14.55 -1.95 -7.15
C TYR A 54 -14.12 -1.81 -8.61
N ALA A 55 -13.12 -2.58 -9.02
CA ALA A 55 -12.66 -2.70 -10.40
C ALA A 55 -12.51 -4.18 -10.75
N LEU A 56 -12.80 -4.53 -12.00
CA LEU A 56 -12.64 -5.87 -12.57
C LEU A 56 -11.24 -6.06 -13.15
N ASN A 57 -10.66 -5.01 -13.73
CA ASN A 57 -9.38 -5.06 -14.42
C ASN A 57 -8.42 -3.92 -14.02
N GLY A 58 -7.16 -4.00 -14.47
CA GLY A 58 -6.16 -2.97 -14.15
C GLY A 58 -6.38 -1.62 -14.83
N ARG A 59 -7.14 -1.58 -15.94
CA ARG A 59 -7.46 -0.33 -16.65
C ARG A 59 -8.45 0.51 -15.85
N GLU A 60 -9.47 -0.13 -15.28
CA GLU A 60 -10.45 0.50 -14.39
C GLU A 60 -9.79 1.02 -13.12
N VAL A 61 -8.90 0.23 -12.50
CA VAL A 61 -8.10 0.72 -11.36
C VAL A 61 -7.35 1.99 -11.73
N LYS A 62 -6.67 2.00 -12.89
CA LYS A 62 -5.94 3.19 -13.35
C LYS A 62 -6.88 4.38 -13.56
N ALA A 63 -8.08 4.15 -14.09
CA ALA A 63 -9.09 5.20 -14.26
C ALA A 63 -9.53 5.79 -12.90
N ILE A 64 -9.83 4.93 -11.91
CA ILE A 64 -10.19 5.37 -10.55
C ILE A 64 -9.04 6.17 -9.92
N MET A 65 -7.80 5.71 -10.07
CA MET A 65 -6.64 6.38 -9.51
C MET A 65 -6.38 7.75 -10.13
N MET A 66 -6.60 7.89 -11.44
CA MET A 66 -6.42 9.15 -12.15
C MET A 66 -7.51 10.17 -11.82
N GLN A 67 -8.68 9.74 -11.36
CA GLN A 67 -9.73 10.63 -10.85
C GLN A 67 -9.39 11.23 -9.47
N ARG A 68 -8.23 10.88 -8.86
CA ARG A 68 -7.75 11.43 -7.58
C ARG A 68 -8.67 11.17 -6.38
N LEU A 69 -9.52 10.14 -6.47
CA LEU A 69 -10.52 9.83 -5.44
C LEU A 69 -9.96 9.07 -4.22
N ILE A 70 -8.75 8.54 -4.32
CA ILE A 70 -8.15 7.68 -3.30
C ILE A 70 -7.02 8.43 -2.63
N GLN A 71 -7.12 8.50 -1.30
CA GLN A 71 -6.11 9.06 -0.43
C GLN A 71 -5.46 7.95 0.38
N VAL A 72 -4.13 8.03 0.54
CA VAL A 72 -3.38 7.19 1.47
C VAL A 72 -2.72 8.11 2.48
N ASP A 73 -3.06 7.93 3.76
CA ASP A 73 -2.68 8.79 4.89
C ASP A 73 -2.96 10.28 4.62
N GLY A 74 -4.16 10.59 4.11
CA GLY A 74 -4.60 11.96 3.79
C GLY A 74 -3.94 12.59 2.56
N LYS A 75 -3.09 11.84 1.83
CA LYS A 75 -2.48 12.32 0.58
C LYS A 75 -3.05 11.58 -0.62
N VAL A 76 -3.51 12.32 -1.62
CA VAL A 76 -3.97 11.74 -2.89
C VAL A 76 -2.85 10.96 -3.55
N ARG A 77 -3.12 9.70 -3.92
CA ARG A 77 -2.18 8.84 -4.65
C ARG A 77 -2.77 8.46 -6.00
N THR A 78 -2.00 8.65 -7.07
CA THR A 78 -2.38 8.30 -8.45
C THR A 78 -1.64 7.07 -8.97
N ASP A 79 -0.59 6.61 -8.28
CA ASP A 79 0.16 5.41 -8.65
C ASP A 79 -0.61 4.15 -8.24
N PRO A 80 -1.08 3.32 -9.19
CA PRO A 80 -1.80 2.08 -8.88
C PRO A 80 -0.92 1.05 -8.19
N THR A 81 0.40 1.15 -8.29
CA THR A 81 1.36 0.24 -7.68
C THR A 81 2.00 0.80 -6.40
N PHE A 82 1.42 1.87 -5.84
CA PHE A 82 1.88 2.44 -4.57
C PHE A 82 1.85 1.39 -3.45
N PRO A 83 2.95 1.23 -2.69
CA PRO A 83 3.04 0.22 -1.63
C PRO A 83 2.36 0.73 -0.35
N ALA A 84 1.05 0.54 -0.24
CA ALA A 84 0.35 0.73 1.04
C ALA A 84 0.71 -0.43 1.99
N GLY A 85 0.85 -0.16 3.28
CA GLY A 85 1.33 -1.17 4.23
C GLY A 85 0.62 -1.13 5.57
N PHE A 86 1.25 -1.73 6.57
CA PHE A 86 0.69 -1.86 7.90
C PHE A 86 0.36 -0.49 8.52
N MET A 87 -0.82 -0.39 9.14
CA MET A 87 -1.37 0.82 9.77
C MET A 87 -1.66 2.01 8.84
N ASP A 88 -1.45 1.89 7.53
CA ASP A 88 -1.85 2.95 6.60
C ASP A 88 -3.37 3.08 6.57
N VAL A 89 -3.83 4.32 6.46
CA VAL A 89 -5.24 4.67 6.28
C VAL A 89 -5.49 4.96 4.81
N ILE A 90 -6.40 4.22 4.20
CA ILE A 90 -6.84 4.40 2.82
C ILE A 90 -8.26 4.96 2.84
N GLY A 91 -8.41 6.21 2.39
CA GLY A 91 -9.70 6.87 2.27
C GLY A 91 -10.17 6.91 0.82
N ILE A 92 -11.48 6.72 0.61
CA ILE A 92 -12.15 6.91 -0.68
C ILE A 92 -13.17 8.03 -0.51
N GLU A 93 -12.84 9.23 -0.98
CA GLU A 93 -13.66 10.44 -0.74
C GLU A 93 -15.08 10.29 -1.28
N LYS A 94 -15.22 9.71 -2.48
CA LYS A 94 -16.51 9.60 -3.18
C LYS A 94 -17.50 8.67 -2.46
N THR A 95 -17.02 7.65 -1.78
CA THR A 95 -17.87 6.70 -1.04
C THR A 95 -17.93 7.03 0.45
N GLY A 96 -17.08 7.95 0.94
CA GLY A 96 -16.96 8.27 2.36
C GLY A 96 -16.40 7.13 3.21
N GLU A 97 -15.83 6.10 2.59
CA GLU A 97 -15.29 4.94 3.30
C GLU A 97 -13.81 5.12 3.62
N ASN A 98 -13.45 4.81 4.86
CA ASN A 98 -12.06 4.78 5.32
C ASN A 98 -11.69 3.36 5.72
N PHE A 99 -10.46 2.97 5.38
CA PHE A 99 -9.94 1.64 5.65
C PHE A 99 -8.59 1.73 6.34
N ARG A 100 -8.34 0.84 7.28
CA ARG A 100 -7.02 0.62 7.87
C ARG A 100 -6.48 -0.75 7.47
N LEU A 101 -5.23 -0.78 7.04
CA LEU A 101 -4.55 -2.03 6.72
C LEU A 101 -3.95 -2.65 7.98
N ILE A 102 -4.53 -3.77 8.41
CA ILE A 102 -4.12 -4.54 9.59
C ILE A 102 -3.86 -5.99 9.17
N TYR A 103 -3.09 -6.74 9.95
CA TYR A 103 -2.94 -8.18 9.73
C TYR A 103 -4.08 -8.96 10.37
N ASP A 104 -4.54 -10.00 9.67
CA ASP A 104 -5.39 -11.03 10.27
C ASP A 104 -4.56 -12.03 11.10
N THR A 105 -5.23 -12.95 11.79
CA THR A 105 -4.58 -14.02 12.59
C THR A 105 -3.71 -14.96 11.76
N LYS A 106 -3.82 -14.93 10.42
CA LYS A 106 -3.02 -15.73 9.48
C LYS A 106 -1.88 -14.92 8.83
N GLY A 107 -1.65 -13.68 9.26
CA GLY A 107 -0.58 -12.81 8.75
C GLY A 107 -0.87 -12.18 7.39
N ARG A 108 -2.13 -12.11 6.95
CA ARG A 108 -2.56 -11.50 5.68
C ARG A 108 -3.13 -10.10 5.94
N PHE A 109 -2.98 -9.19 4.98
CA PHE A 109 -3.65 -7.89 5.08
C PHE A 109 -5.17 -8.06 5.01
N THR A 110 -5.85 -7.61 6.06
CA THR A 110 -7.30 -7.42 6.08
C THR A 110 -7.63 -5.96 5.81
N VAL A 111 -8.77 -5.74 5.17
CA VAL A 111 -9.31 -4.41 4.87
C VAL A 111 -10.33 -4.09 5.97
N HIS A 112 -9.86 -3.43 7.02
CA HIS A 112 -10.70 -3.08 8.16
C HIS A 112 -11.34 -1.71 7.91
N ARG A 113 -12.67 -1.64 7.88
CA ARG A 113 -13.40 -0.37 7.79
C ARG A 113 -13.31 0.37 9.12
N ILE A 114 -12.99 1.66 9.06
CA ILE A 114 -12.87 2.53 10.23
C ILE A 114 -13.77 3.75 10.10
N GLN A 115 -14.08 4.39 11.23
CA GLN A 115 -14.81 5.66 11.27
C GLN A 115 -13.89 6.84 10.89
N ALA A 116 -14.49 8.00 10.61
CA ALA A 116 -13.75 9.20 10.22
C ALA A 116 -12.78 9.68 11.31
N GLU A 117 -13.18 9.63 12.58
CA GLU A 117 -12.35 10.01 13.72
C GLU A 117 -11.06 9.17 13.81
N GLU A 118 -11.19 7.85 13.59
CA GLU A 118 -10.03 6.96 13.60
C GLU A 118 -9.15 7.14 12.35
N ALA A 119 -9.70 7.65 11.26
CA ALA A 119 -8.96 7.90 10.03
C ALA A 119 -8.01 9.11 10.14
N GLU A 120 -8.22 10.01 11.11
CA GLU A 120 -7.38 11.19 11.33
C GLU A 120 -5.96 10.85 11.80
N TYR A 121 -5.79 9.68 12.44
CA TYR A 121 -4.51 9.25 12.98
C TYR A 121 -4.09 7.87 12.51
N LYS A 122 -2.80 7.57 12.69
CA LYS A 122 -2.27 6.21 12.58
C LYS A 122 -1.13 5.99 13.55
N LEU A 123 -0.87 4.72 13.88
CA LEU A 123 0.25 4.36 14.74
C LEU A 123 1.50 4.08 13.91
N CYS A 124 2.60 4.73 14.28
CA CYS A 124 3.90 4.53 13.66
C CYS A 124 4.90 4.02 14.69
N LYS A 125 5.44 2.81 14.46
CA LYS A 125 6.56 2.30 15.26
C LYS A 125 7.84 3.08 14.92
N VAL A 126 8.54 3.59 15.94
CA VAL A 126 9.89 4.15 15.82
C VAL A 126 10.88 3.02 15.52
N LYS A 127 11.63 3.15 14.42
CA LYS A 127 12.69 2.20 14.03
C LYS A 127 14.08 2.69 14.41
N ARG A 128 14.33 4.00 14.36
CA ARG A 128 15.65 4.57 14.62
C ARG A 128 15.52 5.98 15.18
N VAL A 129 16.43 6.34 16.08
CA VAL A 129 16.60 7.69 16.61
C VAL A 129 18.00 8.16 16.24
N GLN A 130 18.14 9.36 15.70
CA GLN A 130 19.42 9.92 15.26
C GLN A 130 19.48 11.42 15.55
N LEU A 131 20.69 11.96 15.65
CA LEU A 131 20.94 13.40 15.66
C LEU A 131 21.24 13.85 14.22
N GLY A 132 20.50 14.86 13.76
CA GLY A 132 20.68 15.51 12.48
C GLY A 132 21.70 16.64 12.54
N LYS A 133 21.76 17.43 11.47
CA LYS A 133 22.60 18.63 11.39
C LYS A 133 22.22 19.59 12.51
N GLY A 134 23.23 20.11 13.23
CA GLY A 134 23.02 21.01 14.37
C GLY A 134 22.57 20.31 15.66
N GLY A 135 22.70 18.98 15.75
CA GLY A 135 22.35 18.23 16.96
C GLY A 135 20.84 18.05 17.18
N ILE A 136 20.01 18.32 16.17
CA ILE A 136 18.55 18.19 16.25
C ILE A 136 18.17 16.71 16.21
N PRO A 137 17.55 16.13 17.26
CA PRO A 137 17.11 14.75 17.24
C PRO A 137 15.93 14.55 16.27
N PHE A 138 15.94 13.46 15.50
CA PHE A 138 14.83 13.03 14.65
C PHE A 138 14.60 11.52 14.74
N LEU A 139 13.39 11.09 14.40
CA LEU A 139 12.92 9.70 14.52
C LEU A 139 12.58 9.18 13.15
N VAL A 140 13.10 8.00 12.78
CA VAL A 140 12.66 7.30 11.57
C VAL A 140 11.62 6.26 11.94
N THR A 141 10.43 6.36 11.37
CA THR A 141 9.33 5.41 11.59
C THR A 141 9.40 4.20 10.66
N HIS A 142 8.55 3.20 10.92
CA HIS A 142 8.48 2.00 10.09
C HIS A 142 8.07 2.23 8.62
N ASP A 143 7.30 3.29 8.37
CA ASP A 143 6.86 3.81 7.07
C ASP A 143 7.73 4.99 6.58
N ALA A 144 8.96 5.10 7.09
CA ALA A 144 9.99 6.04 6.63
C ALA A 144 9.64 7.54 6.76
N ARG A 145 8.78 7.92 7.71
CA ARG A 145 8.61 9.32 8.14
C ARG A 145 9.78 9.72 9.05
N THR A 146 10.16 11.00 9.01
CA THR A 146 11.26 11.61 9.77
C THR A 146 10.79 12.81 10.56
#